data_AF-A0AAW2J8J6-F1
#
_entry.id   AF-A0AAW2J8J6-F1
#
_cell.length_a   1.000
_cell.length_b   1.000
_cell.length_c   1.000
_cell.angle_alpha   90.00
_cell.angle_beta   90.00
_cell.angle_gamma   90.00
#
_symmetry.space_group_name_H-M   'P 1'
#
loop_
_entity.id
_entity.type
_entity.pdbx_description
1 polymer ?
#
loop_
_entity_poly.entity_id
_entity_poly.type
_entity_poly.pdbx_seq_one_letter_code
_entity_poly.pdbx_strand_id
1 'polypeptide(L)'
;MFGGFFSRTHGLFGWPGCYDISCGLNRFGLPFQLLHLGAGRKWSKLAHLCNAVLSIELGMAAPFRLWTDPWHPRGLLLTSFPRGPAITGLPADSFLRAVLHQGQWRWPADTHFDIQEIMAELPSIGPQQTDVIRWKPGNFSSQSVFSFLQPASPPVLWHQLLGGKFKIPRHDFILWLAVLERLSTMDRLWASRSDAGCMLCGGQILETHEHLFFECSFSKRCLDLLKHRVRFQWLRCGWHRDVIWASGRWRGKHLLNQAFRAVLASIVYYIWRERNNRRFSATASSAEAVVSRAVEEVRCRIISANCKPSLQLFVLYRIWKIPWARP
;
A
#
# COMPACT_ATOMS: atom_id res chain seq x y z
N MET A 1 28.96 2.63 -17.08
CA MET A 1 28.84 1.72 -18.23
C MET A 1 28.37 0.37 -17.75
N PHE A 2 27.12 0.03 -18.06
CA PHE A 2 26.61 -1.28 -18.51
C PHE A 2 25.09 -1.22 -18.36
N GLY A 3 24.43 -0.99 -19.49
CA GLY A 3 22.99 -1.10 -19.67
C GLY A 3 22.69 -2.19 -20.70
N GLY A 4 21.39 -2.50 -20.82
CA GLY A 4 20.82 -3.42 -21.80
C GLY A 4 20.65 -4.84 -21.24
N PHE A 5 19.57 -5.58 -21.48
CA PHE A 5 18.48 -5.50 -22.44
C PHE A 5 17.37 -6.41 -21.89
N PHE A 6 16.10 -6.01 -21.93
CA PHE A 6 15.02 -6.95 -22.25
C PHE A 6 13.89 -6.17 -22.93
N SER A 7 13.77 -6.42 -24.23
CA SER A 7 12.77 -5.85 -25.13
C SER A 7 11.59 -6.82 -25.28
N ARG A 8 10.40 -6.21 -25.27
CA ARG A 8 9.10 -6.56 -25.87
C ARG A 8 8.88 -7.95 -26.48
N THR A 9 7.76 -8.56 -26.07
CA THR A 9 6.78 -9.20 -26.97
C THR A 9 5.36 -8.75 -26.59
N HIS A 10 4.56 -8.41 -27.62
CA HIS A 10 3.14 -8.00 -27.57
C HIS A 10 2.23 -9.18 -27.96
N GLY A 11 0.97 -9.17 -27.50
CA GLY A 11 -0.16 -9.94 -28.08
C GLY A 11 -1.00 -10.72 -27.06
N LEU A 12 -1.93 -10.07 -26.35
CA LEU A 12 -3.39 -10.08 -26.61
C LEU A 12 -4.14 -11.33 -26.08
N PHE A 13 -4.67 -11.24 -24.86
CA PHE A 13 -6.05 -11.57 -24.47
C PHE A 13 -6.24 -11.12 -23.01
N GLY A 14 -7.11 -10.13 -22.80
CA GLY A 14 -7.27 -9.42 -21.53
C GLY A 14 -8.45 -9.93 -20.71
N TRP A 15 -8.27 -9.95 -19.39
CA TRP A 15 -9.27 -9.62 -18.36
C TRP A 15 -8.55 -9.00 -17.14
N PRO A 16 -9.20 -8.10 -16.39
CA PRO A 16 -8.55 -7.10 -15.55
C PRO A 16 -8.32 -7.60 -14.12
N GLY A 17 -7.19 -7.22 -13.51
CA GLY A 17 -6.99 -7.37 -12.07
C GLY A 17 -5.70 -8.06 -11.62
N CYS A 18 -4.57 -7.80 -12.27
CA CYS A 18 -3.27 -8.03 -11.64
C CYS A 18 -2.94 -6.86 -10.71
N TYR A 19 -3.30 -6.98 -9.43
CA TYR A 19 -2.78 -6.09 -8.39
C TYR A 19 -1.37 -6.55 -8.01
N ASP A 20 -0.40 -6.13 -8.82
CA ASP A 20 1.00 -6.15 -8.44
C ASP A 20 1.20 -5.05 -7.39
N ILE A 21 1.63 -5.41 -6.18
CA ILE A 21 1.80 -4.47 -5.06
C ILE A 21 2.93 -3.45 -5.35
N SER A 22 3.73 -3.68 -6.39
CA SER A 22 4.68 -2.73 -6.99
C SER A 22 4.05 -1.76 -8.02
N CYS A 23 2.87 -2.05 -8.57
CA CYS A 23 2.19 -1.21 -9.57
C CYS A 23 1.25 -0.15 -8.96
N GLY A 24 1.03 -0.15 -7.65
CA GLY A 24 0.34 0.94 -6.95
C GLY A 24 1.06 2.30 -7.06
N LEU A 25 2.32 2.30 -7.49
CA LEU A 25 3.15 3.50 -7.65
C LEU A 25 2.84 4.31 -8.91
N ASN A 26 2.15 3.74 -9.90
CA ASN A 26 1.74 4.52 -11.10
C ASN A 26 0.45 5.31 -10.91
N ARG A 27 -0.36 5.05 -9.87
CA ARG A 27 -1.46 5.96 -9.49
C ARG A 27 -0.97 7.21 -8.78
N PHE A 28 0.20 7.14 -8.16
CA PHE A 28 0.98 8.29 -7.71
C PHE A 28 1.99 8.77 -8.76
N GLY A 29 1.82 8.40 -10.04
CA GLY A 29 2.45 9.07 -11.17
C GLY A 29 1.72 10.37 -11.58
N LEU A 30 0.52 10.59 -11.03
CA LEU A 30 -0.22 11.84 -11.18
C LEU A 30 0.58 13.09 -10.77
N PRO A 31 1.41 13.13 -9.71
CA PRO A 31 2.23 14.29 -9.39
C PRO A 31 3.29 14.58 -10.47
N PHE A 32 3.79 13.56 -11.17
CA PHE A 32 4.90 13.73 -12.11
C PHE A 32 4.45 14.28 -13.47
N GLN A 33 3.27 13.86 -13.97
CA GLN A 33 2.65 14.53 -15.12
C GLN A 33 2.16 15.94 -14.80
N LEU A 34 1.93 16.26 -13.51
CA LEU A 34 1.48 17.58 -13.06
C LEU A 34 2.62 18.57 -12.82
N LEU A 35 3.86 18.10 -12.64
CA LEU A 35 5.04 18.93 -12.50
C LEU A 35 5.58 19.42 -13.86
N HIS A 36 5.39 18.66 -14.94
CA HIS A 36 5.88 19.00 -16.27
C HIS A 36 4.88 19.76 -17.16
N LEU A 37 3.62 19.83 -16.77
CA LEU A 37 2.58 20.53 -17.52
C LEU A 37 2.00 21.58 -16.58
N GLY A 38 2.28 22.86 -16.83
CA GLY A 38 1.79 24.02 -16.08
C GLY A 38 0.26 24.02 -15.89
N ALA A 39 -0.21 23.25 -14.92
CA ALA A 39 -1.62 23.02 -14.66
C ALA A 39 -1.92 23.54 -13.25
N GLY A 40 -2.13 24.86 -13.16
CA GLY A 40 -2.52 25.60 -11.96
C GLY A 40 -3.90 25.25 -11.40
N ARG A 41 -4.33 23.98 -11.43
CA ARG A 41 -5.61 23.51 -10.85
C ARG A 41 -5.48 22.36 -9.85
N LYS A 42 -4.27 21.85 -9.56
CA LYS A 42 -4.11 20.70 -8.64
C LYS A 42 -3.15 20.92 -7.47
N TRP A 43 -2.46 22.05 -7.42
CA TRP A 43 -1.62 22.43 -6.27
C TRP A 43 -2.43 22.63 -5.00
N SER A 44 -3.64 23.20 -5.09
CA SER A 44 -4.49 23.49 -3.93
C SER A 44 -4.77 22.28 -3.04
N LYS A 45 -4.84 21.07 -3.59
CA LYS A 45 -5.08 19.82 -2.83
C LYS A 45 -3.82 19.26 -2.15
N LEU A 46 -2.63 19.64 -2.61
CA LEU A 46 -1.35 19.10 -2.14
C LEU A 46 -0.41 20.18 -1.57
N ALA A 47 -0.84 21.44 -1.53
CA ALA A 47 0.05 22.56 -1.24
C ALA A 47 0.74 22.50 0.13
N HIS A 48 0.06 21.95 1.13
CA HIS A 48 0.65 21.72 2.46
C HIS A 48 1.81 20.71 2.42
N LEU A 49 1.81 19.77 1.46
CA LEU A 49 2.91 18.84 1.22
C LEU A 49 4.00 19.46 0.34
N CYS A 50 3.65 20.37 -0.56
CA CYS A 50 4.60 20.97 -1.50
C CYS A 50 5.73 21.71 -0.78
N ASN A 51 5.45 22.54 0.22
CA ASN A 51 6.51 23.29 0.91
C ASN A 51 7.41 22.42 1.80
N ALA A 52 6.86 21.30 2.29
CA ALA A 52 7.60 20.36 3.11
C ALA A 52 8.57 19.51 2.29
N VAL A 53 8.22 19.16 1.04
CA VAL A 53 9.00 18.19 0.24
C VAL A 53 9.61 18.78 -1.04
N LEU A 54 9.22 19.99 -1.45
CA LEU A 54 9.76 20.69 -2.60
C LEU A 54 10.55 21.93 -2.18
N SER A 55 11.55 22.26 -2.99
CA SER A 55 12.31 23.50 -3.01
C SER A 55 12.05 24.13 -4.37
N ILE A 56 11.54 25.35 -4.40
CA ILE A 56 11.24 26.06 -5.64
C ILE A 56 12.20 27.25 -5.72
N GLU A 57 13.02 27.26 -6.77
CA GLU A 57 13.80 28.44 -7.16
C GLU A 57 13.07 29.13 -8.30
N LEU A 58 12.72 30.39 -8.09
CA LEU A 58 12.01 31.18 -9.09
C LEU A 58 12.97 31.68 -10.15
N GLY A 59 12.60 31.47 -11.40
CA GLY A 59 13.24 32.05 -12.57
C GLY A 59 12.52 33.32 -13.03
N MET A 60 13.12 34.01 -13.99
CA MET A 60 12.68 35.33 -14.44
C MET A 60 11.31 35.34 -15.15
N ALA A 61 10.87 34.21 -15.72
CA ALA A 61 9.59 34.08 -16.44
C ALA A 61 8.42 33.55 -15.58
N ALA A 62 8.65 33.26 -14.30
CA ALA A 62 7.80 32.51 -13.36
C ALA A 62 6.30 32.38 -13.72
N PRO A 63 5.86 31.28 -14.38
CA PRO A 63 4.46 31.00 -14.71
C PRO A 63 3.57 30.64 -13.51
N PHE A 64 4.00 30.90 -12.28
CA PHE A 64 3.23 30.64 -11.07
C PHE A 64 2.07 31.63 -10.90
N ARG A 65 0.98 31.17 -10.30
CA ARG A 65 -0.09 32.01 -9.79
C ARG A 65 0.30 32.61 -8.44
N LEU A 66 0.06 33.91 -8.28
CA LEU A 66 0.46 34.67 -7.11
C LEU A 66 -0.16 34.12 -5.82
N TRP A 67 -1.47 33.87 -5.84
CA TRP A 67 -2.22 33.55 -4.63
C TRP A 67 -2.38 32.04 -4.40
N THR A 68 -2.44 31.26 -5.48
CA THR A 68 -2.91 29.87 -5.45
C THR A 68 -1.83 28.81 -5.68
N ASP A 69 -0.63 29.21 -6.10
CA ASP A 69 0.49 28.27 -6.29
C ASP A 69 1.52 28.39 -5.16
N PRO A 70 2.21 27.28 -4.80
CA PRO A 70 3.06 27.21 -3.62
C PRO A 70 4.49 27.73 -3.91
N TRP A 71 4.62 28.98 -4.37
CA TRP A 71 5.93 29.58 -4.66
C TRP A 71 6.58 30.25 -3.44
N HIS A 72 5.76 30.64 -2.45
CA HIS A 72 6.20 31.36 -1.24
C HIS A 72 6.50 30.36 -0.09
N PRO A 73 7.50 30.62 0.78
CA PRO A 73 7.81 29.77 1.94
C PRO A 73 6.61 29.48 2.87
N ARG A 74 5.68 30.43 2.97
CA ARG A 74 4.43 30.32 3.75
C ARG A 74 3.34 29.45 3.12
N GLY A 75 3.56 28.95 1.90
CA GLY A 75 2.61 28.11 1.19
C GLY A 75 1.69 28.93 0.30
N LEU A 76 0.41 28.57 0.29
CA LEU A 76 -0.57 29.28 -0.52
C LEU A 76 -0.92 30.61 0.16
N LEU A 77 -0.53 31.72 -0.46
CA LEU A 77 -0.84 33.04 0.09
C LEU A 77 -2.35 33.25 0.26
N LEU A 78 -3.20 32.70 -0.61
CA LEU A 78 -4.66 32.80 -0.46
C LEU A 78 -5.18 32.15 0.83
N THR A 79 -4.51 31.11 1.34
CA THR A 79 -4.94 30.42 2.57
C THR A 79 -4.59 31.20 3.83
N SER A 80 -3.40 31.80 3.86
CA SER A 80 -2.93 32.59 5.01
C SER A 80 -3.42 34.03 4.97
N PHE A 81 -3.64 34.59 3.77
CA PHE A 81 -4.03 35.97 3.52
C PHE A 81 -5.25 36.03 2.58
N PRO A 82 -6.45 35.62 3.04
CA PRO A 82 -7.64 35.53 2.20
C PRO A 82 -8.10 36.89 1.65
N ARG A 83 -7.73 38.00 2.32
CA ARG A 83 -8.00 39.37 1.88
C ARG A 83 -6.96 39.95 0.92
N GLY A 84 -5.84 39.24 0.70
CA GLY A 84 -4.74 39.70 -0.14
C GLY A 84 -5.15 40.18 -1.54
N PRO A 85 -6.02 39.45 -2.28
CA PRO A 85 -6.50 39.89 -3.58
C PRO A 85 -7.23 41.24 -3.55
N ALA A 86 -8.05 41.47 -2.51
CA ALA A 86 -8.81 42.70 -2.38
C ALA A 86 -7.93 43.88 -1.96
N ILE A 87 -6.94 43.64 -1.07
CA ILE A 87 -6.00 44.66 -0.58
C ILE A 87 -5.09 45.17 -1.71
N THR A 88 -4.57 44.24 -2.52
CA THR A 88 -3.61 44.56 -3.61
C THR A 88 -4.30 44.99 -4.90
N GLY A 89 -5.62 44.78 -5.01
CA GLY A 89 -6.34 44.93 -6.28
C GLY A 89 -5.97 43.88 -7.34
N LEU A 90 -5.24 42.82 -6.96
CA LEU A 90 -4.84 41.74 -7.85
C LEU A 90 -5.83 40.57 -7.73
N PRO A 91 -6.55 40.20 -8.80
CA PRO A 91 -7.45 39.05 -8.81
C PRO A 91 -6.80 37.77 -8.25
N ALA A 92 -7.59 36.90 -7.63
CA ALA A 92 -7.08 35.64 -7.04
C ALA A 92 -6.37 34.73 -8.06
N ASP A 93 -6.69 34.89 -9.34
CA ASP A 93 -6.12 34.14 -10.45
C ASP A 93 -4.89 34.84 -11.11
N SER A 94 -4.41 35.94 -10.51
CA SER A 94 -3.23 36.69 -10.98
C SER A 94 -1.97 35.85 -11.01
N PHE A 95 -1.12 36.10 -12.01
CA PHE A 95 0.21 35.49 -12.13
C PHE A 95 1.25 36.24 -11.31
N LEU A 96 2.31 35.55 -10.92
CA LEU A 96 3.43 36.10 -10.15
C LEU A 96 4.12 37.28 -10.86
N ARG A 97 4.15 37.27 -12.20
CA ARG A 97 4.62 38.40 -13.02
C ARG A 97 3.90 39.73 -12.77
N ALA A 98 2.73 39.72 -12.11
CA ALA A 98 2.03 40.96 -11.74
C ALA A 98 2.77 41.73 -10.63
N VAL A 99 3.60 41.05 -9.83
CA VAL A 99 4.39 41.64 -8.74
C VAL A 99 5.89 41.42 -8.93
N LEU A 100 6.30 40.85 -10.07
CA LEU A 100 7.68 40.52 -10.37
C LEU A 100 8.09 41.08 -11.73
N HIS A 101 8.93 42.12 -11.71
CA HIS A 101 9.39 42.81 -12.92
C HIS A 101 10.91 42.80 -12.98
N GLN A 102 11.47 42.17 -14.02
CA GLN A 102 12.92 42.12 -14.26
C GLN A 102 13.73 41.67 -13.03
N GLY A 103 13.22 40.67 -12.29
CA GLY A 103 13.91 40.14 -11.11
C GLY A 103 13.75 41.01 -9.85
N GLN A 104 12.86 42.00 -9.87
CA GLN A 104 12.54 42.83 -8.71
C GLN A 104 11.07 42.67 -8.31
N TRP A 105 10.85 42.54 -7.00
CA TRP A 105 9.52 42.50 -6.41
C TRP A 105 8.91 43.91 -6.35
N ARG A 106 7.70 44.07 -6.87
CA ARG A 106 6.93 45.31 -6.86
C ARG A 106 5.49 45.01 -6.47
N TRP A 107 5.18 45.15 -5.19
CA TRP A 107 3.86 44.86 -4.65
C TRP A 107 2.98 46.10 -4.63
N PRO A 108 1.71 46.01 -5.09
CA PRO A 108 0.71 47.03 -4.82
C PRO A 108 0.41 47.07 -3.31
N ALA A 109 0.07 48.26 -2.79
CA ALA A 109 -0.29 48.45 -1.39
C ALA A 109 0.75 47.90 -0.39
N ASP A 110 2.03 48.16 -0.67
CA ASP A 110 3.18 47.75 0.12
C ASP A 110 3.09 48.19 1.59
N THR A 111 2.37 49.25 1.92
CA THR A 111 2.18 49.73 3.31
C THR A 111 1.23 48.89 4.16
N HIS A 112 0.46 47.96 3.60
CA HIS A 112 -0.49 47.13 4.35
C HIS A 112 0.23 46.01 5.13
N PHE A 113 -0.17 45.76 6.38
CA PHE A 113 0.47 44.78 7.28
C PHE A 113 0.60 43.37 6.67
N ASP A 114 -0.49 42.80 6.14
CA ASP A 114 -0.48 41.49 5.46
C ASP A 114 0.55 41.43 4.31
N ILE A 115 0.70 42.52 3.56
CA ILE A 115 1.62 42.59 2.42
C ILE A 115 3.05 42.72 2.90
N GLN A 116 3.30 43.52 3.94
CA GLN A 116 4.61 43.59 4.61
C GLN A 116 5.06 42.22 5.15
N GLU A 117 4.14 41.45 5.73
CA GLU A 117 4.44 40.11 6.22
C GLU A 117 4.80 39.13 5.10
N ILE A 118 4.11 39.21 3.96
CA ILE A 118 4.50 38.46 2.75
C ILE A 118 5.86 38.92 2.24
N MET A 119 6.11 40.23 2.20
CA MET A 119 7.34 40.82 1.68
C MET A 119 8.57 40.47 2.52
N ALA A 120 8.40 40.25 3.84
CA ALA A 120 9.49 39.90 4.76
C ALA A 120 10.16 38.54 4.46
N GLU A 121 9.47 37.63 3.78
CA GLU A 121 9.95 36.26 3.52
C GLU A 121 10.06 35.93 2.03
N LEU A 122 10.23 36.95 1.18
CA LEU A 122 10.31 36.74 -0.27
C LEU A 122 11.54 35.92 -0.66
N PRO A 123 11.37 34.87 -1.49
CA PRO A 123 12.49 34.08 -1.98
C PRO A 123 13.36 34.89 -2.95
N SER A 124 14.66 34.60 -2.95
CA SER A 124 15.60 35.12 -3.93
C SER A 124 15.29 34.56 -5.33
N ILE A 125 15.36 35.42 -6.34
CA ILE A 125 15.12 35.03 -7.74
C ILE A 125 16.45 34.60 -8.34
N GLY A 126 16.48 33.41 -8.94
CA GLY A 126 17.68 32.87 -9.56
C GLY A 126 18.00 33.58 -10.88
N PRO A 127 19.27 33.51 -11.35
CA PRO A 127 19.67 34.07 -12.64
C PRO A 127 19.08 33.32 -13.85
N GLN A 128 18.34 32.24 -13.61
CA GLN A 128 17.80 31.38 -14.67
C GLN A 128 16.49 31.95 -15.25
N GLN A 129 16.25 31.67 -16.52
CA GLN A 129 15.05 32.14 -17.21
C GLN A 129 13.79 31.39 -16.75
N THR A 130 13.94 30.12 -16.35
CA THR A 130 12.87 29.20 -15.96
C THR A 130 12.98 28.78 -14.50
N ASP A 131 11.83 28.50 -13.89
CA ASP A 131 11.77 27.99 -12.51
C ASP A 131 12.39 26.61 -12.37
N VAL A 132 13.06 26.36 -11.24
CA VAL A 132 13.64 25.06 -10.91
C VAL A 132 12.94 24.50 -9.67
N ILE A 133 12.20 23.42 -9.86
CA ILE A 133 11.56 22.67 -8.76
C ILE A 133 12.45 21.48 -8.40
N ARG A 134 12.98 21.46 -7.18
CA ARG A 134 13.76 20.34 -6.62
C ARG A 134 13.01 19.65 -5.49
N TRP A 135 13.25 18.35 -5.33
CA TRP A 135 12.79 17.63 -4.15
C TRP A 135 13.78 17.82 -3.00
N LYS A 136 13.29 17.94 -1.77
CA LYS A 136 14.11 17.79 -0.56
C LYS A 136 14.09 16.29 -0.23
N PRO A 137 15.23 15.56 -0.12
CA PRO A 137 16.63 15.95 0.01
C PRO A 137 17.49 15.64 -1.25
N GLY A 138 17.08 16.13 -2.42
CA GLY A 138 17.78 15.96 -3.69
C GLY A 138 16.89 15.35 -4.77
N ASN A 139 17.07 14.07 -5.05
CA ASN A 139 16.38 13.39 -6.14
C ASN A 139 15.03 12.80 -5.69
N PHE A 140 14.02 12.94 -6.55
CA PHE A 140 12.75 12.26 -6.37
C PHE A 140 12.95 10.75 -6.38
N SER A 141 12.35 10.07 -5.40
CA SER A 141 12.12 8.64 -5.47
C SER A 141 10.78 8.32 -4.81
N SER A 142 10.08 7.29 -5.29
CA SER A 142 8.87 6.81 -4.61
C SER A 142 9.13 6.47 -3.14
N GLN A 143 10.36 6.06 -2.82
CA GLN A 143 10.80 5.76 -1.46
C GLN A 143 10.89 7.01 -0.58
N SER A 144 11.44 8.13 -1.08
CA SER A 144 11.55 9.37 -0.30
C SER A 144 10.17 9.97 0.00
N VAL A 145 9.24 9.93 -0.95
CA VAL A 145 7.84 10.34 -0.72
C VAL A 145 7.18 9.47 0.33
N PHE A 146 7.35 8.15 0.22
CA PHE A 146 6.73 7.21 1.16
C PHE A 146 7.27 7.39 2.58
N SER A 147 8.59 7.53 2.73
CA SER A 147 9.22 7.81 4.03
C SER A 147 8.81 9.16 4.63
N PHE A 148 8.51 10.15 3.80
CA PHE A 148 7.98 11.44 4.27
C PHE A 148 6.53 11.32 4.73
N LEU A 149 5.68 10.60 3.97
CA LEU A 149 4.26 10.42 4.30
C LEU A 149 4.03 9.46 5.47
N GLN A 150 4.98 8.58 5.75
CA GLN A 150 4.92 7.64 6.86
C GLN A 150 6.02 7.99 7.89
N PRO A 151 5.67 8.67 9.00
CA PRO A 151 6.62 8.84 10.09
C PRO A 151 7.16 7.48 10.52
N ALA A 152 8.45 7.45 10.89
CA ALA A 152 9.15 6.22 11.25
C ALA A 152 8.35 5.46 12.34
N SER A 153 7.69 4.38 11.93
CA SER A 153 6.94 3.51 12.82
C SER A 153 7.80 2.30 13.18
N PRO A 154 7.63 1.74 14.39
CA PRO A 154 8.38 0.54 14.76
C PRO A 154 8.12 -0.58 13.75
N PRO A 155 9.16 -1.33 13.36
CA PRO A 155 9.02 -2.36 12.34
C PRO A 155 8.05 -3.45 12.84
N VAL A 156 6.93 -3.59 12.15
CA VAL A 156 5.92 -4.60 12.46
C VAL A 156 6.40 -5.98 12.05
N LEU A 157 6.49 -6.94 12.96
CA LEU A 157 7.07 -8.26 12.64
C LEU A 157 6.23 -9.09 11.65
N TRP A 158 4.92 -8.87 11.61
CA TRP A 158 3.99 -9.65 10.79
C TRP A 158 4.23 -9.51 9.28
N HIS A 159 4.92 -8.48 8.80
CA HIS A 159 5.24 -8.36 7.37
C HIS A 159 6.08 -9.54 6.88
N GLN A 160 6.82 -10.22 7.77
CA GLN A 160 7.60 -11.42 7.45
C GLN A 160 6.72 -12.59 7.02
N LEU A 161 5.45 -12.62 7.43
CA LEU A 161 4.49 -13.66 7.01
C LEU A 161 4.00 -13.47 5.57
N LEU A 162 4.12 -12.25 5.04
CA LEU A 162 3.65 -11.92 3.70
C LEU A 162 4.77 -12.16 2.67
N GLY A 163 4.40 -12.63 1.49
CA GLY A 163 5.31 -12.81 0.38
C GLY A 163 6.18 -14.08 0.46
N GLY A 164 7.38 -13.98 -0.12
CA GLY A 164 8.28 -15.12 -0.36
C GLY A 164 8.07 -15.81 -1.72
N LYS A 165 8.85 -16.85 -1.96
CA LYS A 165 8.98 -17.55 -3.25
C LYS A 165 7.69 -18.27 -3.66
N PHE A 166 6.94 -18.77 -2.69
CA PHE A 166 5.69 -19.51 -2.91
C PHE A 166 4.45 -18.66 -2.65
N LYS A 167 4.58 -17.33 -2.65
CA LYS A 167 3.45 -16.44 -2.40
C LYS A 167 2.35 -16.61 -3.45
N ILE A 168 1.11 -16.46 -2.98
CA ILE A 168 -0.09 -16.37 -3.81
C ILE A 168 -0.73 -15.02 -3.48
N PRO A 169 -0.65 -14.00 -4.37
CA PRO A 169 -1.00 -12.62 -4.03
C PRO A 169 -2.39 -12.43 -3.41
N ARG A 170 -3.41 -13.13 -3.92
CA ARG A 170 -4.77 -13.08 -3.36
C ARG A 170 -4.86 -13.62 -1.93
N HIS A 171 -4.04 -14.61 -1.59
CA HIS A 171 -4.01 -15.20 -0.24
C HIS A 171 -3.28 -14.27 0.73
N ASP A 172 -2.13 -13.75 0.31
CA ASP A 172 -1.36 -12.79 1.10
C ASP A 172 -2.18 -11.52 1.40
N PHE A 173 -2.98 -11.06 0.44
CA PHE A 173 -3.87 -9.92 0.63
C PHE A 173 -4.91 -10.17 1.74
N ILE A 174 -5.57 -11.34 1.73
CA ILE A 174 -6.53 -11.69 2.77
C ILE A 174 -5.83 -11.92 4.12
N LEU A 175 -4.65 -12.54 4.14
CA LEU A 175 -3.86 -12.69 5.36
C LEU A 175 -3.47 -11.33 5.94
N TRP A 176 -3.02 -10.39 5.11
CA TRP A 176 -2.70 -9.03 5.54
C TRP A 176 -3.91 -8.34 6.19
N LEU A 177 -5.09 -8.44 5.57
CA LEU A 177 -6.31 -7.91 6.17
C LEU A 177 -6.70 -8.65 7.46
N ALA A 178 -6.46 -9.96 7.57
CA ALA A 178 -6.73 -10.74 8.78
C ALA A 178 -5.82 -10.30 9.93
N VAL A 179 -4.53 -10.10 9.65
CA VAL A 179 -3.53 -9.67 10.64
C VAL A 179 -3.83 -8.26 11.17
N LEU A 180 -4.34 -7.38 10.31
CA LEU A 180 -4.74 -6.03 10.70
C LEU A 180 -6.14 -5.96 11.32
N GLU A 181 -6.85 -7.10 11.44
CA GLU A 181 -8.25 -7.14 11.88
C GLU A 181 -9.15 -6.22 11.03
N ARG A 182 -8.89 -6.21 9.71
CA ARG A 182 -9.60 -5.38 8.71
C ARG A 182 -10.47 -6.17 7.75
N LEU A 183 -10.54 -7.49 7.90
CA LEU A 183 -11.55 -8.27 7.21
C LEU A 183 -12.94 -7.90 7.77
N SER A 184 -13.95 -7.88 6.91
CA SER A 184 -15.34 -7.55 7.29
C SER A 184 -16.00 -8.71 8.05
N THR A 185 -15.56 -8.95 9.28
CA THR A 185 -16.30 -9.76 10.25
C THR A 185 -17.57 -9.01 10.67
N MET A 186 -18.51 -9.69 11.32
CA MET A 186 -19.83 -9.14 11.67
C MET A 186 -19.76 -7.93 12.63
N ASP A 187 -18.59 -7.63 13.20
CA ASP A 187 -18.30 -6.46 14.03
C ASP A 187 -18.39 -5.11 13.27
N ARG A 188 -18.34 -5.10 11.93
CA ARG A 188 -18.38 -3.87 11.12
C ARG A 188 -19.60 -3.70 10.22
N LEU A 189 -20.57 -4.60 10.29
CA LEU A 189 -21.88 -4.42 9.64
C LEU A 189 -22.84 -3.75 10.62
N TRP A 190 -22.60 -2.46 10.84
CA TRP A 190 -23.57 -1.58 11.48
C TRP A 190 -24.87 -1.62 10.65
N ALA A 191 -25.97 -1.99 11.30
CA ALA A 191 -27.32 -2.04 10.76
C ALA A 191 -27.61 -3.16 9.74
N SER A 192 -27.81 -4.40 10.21
CA SER A 192 -29.08 -5.13 9.97
C SER A 192 -28.93 -6.60 10.37
N ARG A 193 -29.89 -7.04 11.20
CA ARG A 193 -30.31 -8.42 11.54
C ARG A 193 -29.66 -9.09 12.76
N SER A 194 -30.58 -9.53 13.61
CA SER A 194 -30.51 -10.30 14.85
C SER A 194 -29.86 -11.70 14.77
N ASP A 195 -29.13 -12.02 13.70
CA ASP A 195 -28.48 -13.32 13.48
C ASP A 195 -26.94 -13.15 13.41
N ALA A 196 -26.35 -12.74 14.54
CA ALA A 196 -24.91 -12.48 14.69
C ALA A 196 -24.05 -13.76 14.89
N GLY A 197 -24.63 -14.94 14.64
CA GLY A 197 -23.94 -16.22 14.79
C GLY A 197 -22.91 -16.49 13.69
N CYS A 198 -21.85 -17.23 14.04
CA CYS A 198 -20.84 -17.60 13.06
C CYS A 198 -21.36 -18.63 12.05
N MET A 199 -21.35 -18.26 10.76
CA MET A 199 -21.84 -19.10 9.65
C MET A 199 -21.03 -20.40 9.45
N LEU A 200 -19.81 -20.48 10.00
CA LEU A 200 -18.95 -21.66 9.86
C LEU A 200 -19.30 -22.78 10.85
N CYS A 201 -19.57 -22.44 12.11
CA CYS A 201 -19.93 -23.42 13.13
C CYS A 201 -21.44 -23.51 13.38
N GLY A 202 -22.23 -22.57 12.86
CA GLY A 202 -23.68 -22.51 13.11
C GLY A 202 -24.04 -22.13 14.55
N GLY A 203 -23.07 -21.74 15.37
CA GLY A 203 -23.30 -21.35 16.76
C GLY A 203 -23.78 -19.90 16.89
N GLN A 204 -24.51 -19.60 17.96
CA GLN A 204 -24.92 -18.24 18.34
C GLN A 204 -23.79 -17.42 18.97
N ILE A 205 -22.55 -17.64 18.55
CA ILE A 205 -21.37 -16.91 19.02
C ILE A 205 -21.09 -15.78 18.05
N LEU A 206 -20.80 -14.59 18.59
CA LEU A 206 -20.41 -13.42 17.80
C LEU A 206 -19.17 -13.74 16.95
N GLU A 207 -19.27 -13.49 15.65
CA GLU A 207 -18.17 -13.71 14.72
C GLU A 207 -17.12 -12.58 14.79
N THR A 208 -16.04 -12.82 15.54
CA THR A 208 -14.82 -12.01 15.59
C THR A 208 -13.68 -12.69 14.80
N HIS A 209 -12.55 -12.02 14.53
CA HIS A 209 -11.37 -12.67 13.93
C HIS A 209 -10.83 -13.83 14.78
N GLU A 210 -10.77 -13.63 16.09
CA GLU A 210 -10.38 -14.66 17.06
C GLU A 210 -11.32 -15.87 16.94
N HIS A 211 -12.64 -15.64 16.92
CA HIS A 211 -13.57 -16.73 16.70
C HIS A 211 -13.38 -17.38 15.33
N LEU A 212 -13.39 -16.59 14.26
CA LEU A 212 -13.41 -17.07 12.88
C LEU A 212 -12.20 -17.94 12.54
N PHE A 213 -10.99 -17.52 12.91
CA PHE A 213 -9.76 -18.24 12.53
C PHE A 213 -9.29 -19.22 13.59
N PHE A 214 -9.73 -19.09 14.84
CA PHE A 214 -9.16 -19.82 15.96
C PHE A 214 -10.17 -20.57 16.82
N GLU A 215 -11.22 -19.93 17.33
CA GLU A 215 -12.12 -20.59 18.28
C GLU A 215 -13.20 -21.45 17.61
N CYS A 216 -13.59 -21.08 16.38
CA CYS A 216 -14.60 -21.73 15.57
C CYS A 216 -14.25 -23.21 15.38
N SER A 217 -15.20 -24.10 15.70
CA SER A 217 -15.02 -25.55 15.60
C SER A 217 -14.65 -26.01 14.19
N PHE A 218 -15.23 -25.37 13.16
CA PHE A 218 -14.89 -25.63 11.75
C PHE A 218 -13.43 -25.25 11.43
N SER A 219 -12.99 -24.07 11.85
CA SER A 219 -11.62 -23.60 11.62
C SER A 219 -10.59 -24.43 12.39
N LYS A 220 -10.90 -24.81 13.64
CA LYS A 220 -10.08 -25.76 14.42
C LYS A 220 -9.90 -27.08 13.68
N ARG A 221 -11.00 -27.65 13.16
CA ARG A 221 -10.95 -28.87 12.35
C ARG A 221 -10.07 -28.72 11.11
N CYS A 222 -10.18 -27.59 10.40
CA CYS A 222 -9.31 -27.28 9.27
C CYS A 222 -7.82 -27.26 9.66
N LEU A 223 -7.47 -26.60 10.77
CA LEU A 223 -6.10 -26.52 11.26
C LEU A 223 -5.55 -27.88 11.71
N ASP A 224 -6.37 -28.72 12.34
CA ASP A 224 -5.98 -30.09 12.73
C ASP A 224 -5.68 -30.96 11.50
N LEU A 225 -6.57 -30.95 10.50
CA LEU A 225 -6.34 -31.66 9.24
C LEU A 225 -5.05 -31.19 8.55
N LEU A 226 -4.80 -29.88 8.55
CA LEU A 226 -3.61 -29.29 7.95
C LEU A 226 -2.32 -29.72 8.67
N LYS A 227 -2.34 -29.78 10.02
CA LYS A 227 -1.23 -30.30 10.83
C LYS A 227 -0.86 -31.73 10.41
N HIS A 228 -1.84 -32.60 10.18
CA HIS A 228 -1.59 -33.98 9.76
C HIS A 228 -1.13 -34.08 8.29
N ARG A 229 -1.62 -33.24 7.39
CA ARG A 229 -1.30 -33.32 5.95
C ARG A 229 0.08 -32.80 5.59
N VAL A 230 0.50 -31.66 6.13
CA VAL A 230 1.75 -30.99 5.74
C VAL A 230 2.69 -30.71 6.92
N ARG A 231 2.46 -31.36 8.07
CA ARG A 231 3.21 -31.14 9.32
C ARG A 231 3.22 -29.67 9.73
N PHE A 232 2.11 -28.98 9.47
CA PHE A 232 1.95 -27.57 9.80
C PHE A 232 1.98 -27.37 11.32
N GLN A 233 2.93 -26.57 11.80
CA GLN A 233 3.08 -26.27 13.22
C GLN A 233 2.35 -24.97 13.53
N TRP A 234 1.22 -25.07 14.21
CA TRP A 234 0.43 -23.93 14.68
C TRP A 234 0.15 -24.13 16.17
N LEU A 235 0.47 -23.13 17.00
CA LEU A 235 0.46 -23.28 18.46
C LEU A 235 -0.94 -23.40 19.03
N ARG A 236 -1.92 -22.77 18.39
CA ARG A 236 -3.28 -22.64 18.92
C ARG A 236 -3.27 -21.92 20.28
N CYS A 237 -2.60 -20.76 20.39
CA CYS A 237 -2.54 -19.94 21.60
C CYS A 237 -3.32 -18.60 21.51
N GLY A 238 -3.97 -18.35 20.38
CA GLY A 238 -4.80 -17.19 20.07
C GLY A 238 -4.30 -16.51 18.80
N TRP A 239 -5.18 -15.86 18.01
CA TRP A 239 -4.82 -15.32 16.69
C TRP A 239 -3.58 -14.42 16.74
N HIS A 240 -3.60 -13.42 17.63
CA HIS A 240 -2.51 -12.46 17.76
C HIS A 240 -1.19 -13.12 18.21
N ARG A 241 -1.24 -14.04 19.18
CA ARG A 241 -0.05 -14.74 19.70
C ARG A 241 0.56 -15.66 18.65
N ASP A 242 -0.27 -16.38 17.91
CA ASP A 242 0.18 -17.30 16.88
C ASP A 242 0.77 -16.55 15.68
N VAL A 243 0.21 -15.39 15.31
CA VAL A 243 0.78 -14.49 14.29
C VAL A 243 2.16 -14.00 14.70
N ILE A 244 2.34 -13.54 15.94
CA ILE A 244 3.66 -13.09 16.44
C ILE A 244 4.66 -14.26 16.41
N TRP A 245 4.27 -15.42 16.93
CA TRP A 245 5.12 -16.60 16.95
C TRP A 245 5.54 -17.01 15.54
N ALA A 246 4.58 -17.09 14.60
CA ALA A 246 4.84 -17.45 13.21
C ALA A 246 5.78 -16.45 12.53
N SER A 247 5.59 -15.15 12.82
CA SER A 247 6.44 -14.05 12.34
C SER A 247 7.87 -14.15 12.85
N GLY A 248 8.08 -14.71 14.03
CA GLY A 248 9.40 -15.06 14.57
C GLY A 248 9.98 -16.34 13.98
N ARG A 249 9.16 -17.39 13.94
CA ARG A 249 9.57 -18.77 13.64
C ARG A 249 9.90 -18.99 12.17
N TRP A 250 9.13 -18.39 11.27
CA TRP A 250 9.23 -18.63 9.83
C TRP A 250 9.94 -17.49 9.12
N ARG A 251 10.96 -16.85 9.70
CA ARG A 251 11.74 -15.77 9.05
C ARG A 251 12.69 -16.27 7.95
N GLY A 252 13.23 -15.34 7.18
CA GLY A 252 14.29 -15.59 6.19
C GLY A 252 13.83 -16.24 4.89
N LYS A 253 14.77 -16.81 4.13
CA LYS A 253 14.57 -17.38 2.78
C LYS A 253 14.57 -18.91 2.75
N HIS A 254 14.54 -19.58 3.90
CA HIS A 254 14.47 -21.05 3.93
C HIS A 254 13.18 -21.54 3.25
N LEU A 255 13.27 -22.49 2.31
CA LEU A 255 12.12 -22.89 1.48
C LEU A 255 10.94 -23.42 2.31
N LEU A 256 11.21 -24.19 3.37
CA LEU A 256 10.16 -24.70 4.25
C LEU A 256 9.42 -23.58 4.99
N ASN A 257 10.14 -22.52 5.42
CA ASN A 257 9.52 -21.38 6.08
C ASN A 257 8.60 -20.63 5.10
N GLN A 258 9.06 -20.43 3.87
CA GLN A 258 8.27 -19.80 2.82
C GLN A 258 7.03 -20.64 2.45
N ALA A 259 7.14 -21.97 2.47
CA ALA A 259 6.00 -22.85 2.25
C ALA A 259 4.98 -22.76 3.39
N PHE A 260 5.43 -22.70 4.66
CA PHE A 260 4.52 -22.52 5.79
C PHE A 260 3.81 -21.16 5.80
N ARG A 261 4.49 -20.08 5.39
CA ARG A 261 3.82 -18.78 5.16
C ARG A 261 2.72 -18.89 4.10
N ALA A 262 3.02 -19.52 2.97
CA ALA A 262 2.06 -19.73 1.90
C ALA A 262 0.86 -20.59 2.35
N VAL A 263 1.10 -21.61 3.19
CA VAL A 263 0.04 -22.41 3.82
C VAL A 263 -0.84 -21.57 4.73
N LEU A 264 -0.24 -20.77 5.61
CA LEU A 264 -0.98 -19.90 6.51
C LEU A 264 -1.89 -18.95 5.72
N ALA A 265 -1.33 -18.28 4.70
CA ALA A 265 -2.09 -17.39 3.83
C ALA A 265 -3.23 -18.14 3.12
N SER A 266 -2.94 -19.34 2.60
CA SER A 266 -3.91 -20.17 1.89
C SER A 266 -5.06 -20.61 2.79
N ILE A 267 -4.79 -21.12 3.99
CA ILE A 267 -5.86 -21.61 4.87
C ILE A 267 -6.73 -20.46 5.39
N VAL A 268 -6.13 -19.31 5.71
CA VAL A 268 -6.87 -18.09 6.10
C VAL A 268 -7.78 -17.63 4.96
N TYR A 269 -7.26 -17.59 3.73
CA TYR A 269 -8.06 -17.26 2.55
C TYR A 269 -9.24 -18.22 2.33
N TYR A 270 -9.00 -19.53 2.42
CA TYR A 270 -10.04 -20.52 2.15
C TYR A 270 -11.10 -20.59 3.26
N ILE A 271 -10.73 -20.38 4.52
CA ILE A 271 -11.69 -20.22 5.63
C ILE A 271 -12.55 -18.97 5.40
N TRP A 272 -11.92 -17.85 5.08
CA TRP A 272 -12.62 -16.59 4.77
C TRP A 272 -13.60 -16.75 3.59
N ARG A 273 -13.14 -17.40 2.52
CA ARG A 273 -13.96 -17.68 1.33
C ARG A 273 -15.13 -18.60 1.67
N GLU A 274 -14.90 -19.65 2.45
CA GLU A 274 -15.95 -20.58 2.88
C GLU A 274 -17.04 -19.86 3.69
N ARG A 275 -16.64 -19.00 4.63
CA ARG A 275 -17.58 -18.16 5.38
C ARG A 275 -18.44 -17.31 4.46
N ASN A 276 -17.82 -16.64 3.48
CA ASN A 276 -18.55 -15.79 2.53
C ASN A 276 -19.48 -16.60 1.62
N ASN A 277 -19.06 -17.78 1.16
CA ASN A 277 -19.90 -18.68 0.37
C ASN A 277 -21.15 -19.13 1.14
N ARG A 278 -21.00 -19.49 2.42
CA ARG A 278 -22.14 -19.86 3.27
C ARG A 278 -23.10 -18.68 3.48
N ARG A 279 -22.56 -17.47 3.63
CA ARG A 279 -23.35 -16.26 3.86
C ARG A 279 -24.09 -15.78 2.62
N PHE A 280 -23.41 -15.69 1.48
CA PHE A 280 -23.91 -15.01 0.29
C PHE A 280 -24.38 -15.95 -0.82
N SER A 281 -24.00 -17.23 -0.73
CA SER A 281 -24.34 -18.23 -1.76
C SER A 281 -25.00 -19.48 -1.18
N ALA A 282 -25.24 -19.54 0.14
CA ALA A 282 -25.84 -20.68 0.85
C ALA A 282 -25.19 -22.04 0.51
N THR A 283 -23.91 -22.05 0.13
CA THR A 283 -23.15 -23.26 -0.17
C THR A 283 -22.18 -23.55 0.96
N ALA A 284 -22.09 -24.83 1.35
CA ALA A 284 -21.19 -25.28 2.41
C ALA A 284 -20.32 -26.43 1.91
N SER A 285 -19.02 -26.32 2.14
CA SER A 285 -18.03 -27.38 1.94
C SER A 285 -17.60 -27.98 3.28
N SER A 286 -17.18 -29.25 3.26
CA SER A 286 -16.53 -29.88 4.41
C SER A 286 -15.15 -29.26 4.70
N ALA A 287 -14.68 -29.41 5.93
CA ALA A 287 -13.35 -28.96 6.34
C ALA A 287 -12.26 -29.66 5.50
N GLU A 288 -12.46 -30.95 5.19
CA GLU A 288 -11.59 -31.76 4.34
C GLU A 288 -11.47 -31.19 2.92
N ALA A 289 -12.57 -30.72 2.33
CA ALA A 289 -12.58 -30.10 1.01
C ALA A 289 -11.92 -28.72 1.01
N VAL A 290 -12.13 -27.92 2.07
CA VAL A 290 -11.44 -26.63 2.25
C VAL A 290 -9.93 -26.83 2.37
N VAL A 291 -9.47 -27.73 3.25
CA VAL A 291 -8.04 -28.01 3.46
C VAL A 291 -7.40 -28.62 2.22
N SER A 292 -8.09 -29.52 1.52
CA SER A 292 -7.56 -30.12 0.28
C SER A 292 -7.31 -29.06 -0.79
N ARG A 293 -8.24 -28.11 -1.00
CA ARG A 293 -8.04 -27.00 -1.93
C ARG A 293 -6.88 -26.09 -1.49
N ALA A 294 -6.83 -25.73 -0.20
CA ALA A 294 -5.79 -24.86 0.33
C ALA A 294 -4.38 -25.45 0.18
N VAL A 295 -4.23 -26.75 0.44
CA VAL A 295 -2.95 -27.47 0.31
C VAL A 295 -2.56 -27.66 -1.15
N GLU A 296 -3.51 -28.07 -2.01
CA GLU A 296 -3.21 -28.35 -3.41
C GLU A 296 -2.79 -27.08 -4.15
N GLU A 297 -3.40 -25.94 -3.86
CA GLU A 297 -3.00 -24.68 -4.50
C GLU A 297 -1.56 -24.28 -4.13
N VAL A 298 -1.17 -24.46 -2.87
CA VAL A 298 0.21 -24.21 -2.45
C VAL A 298 1.17 -25.24 -3.06
N ARG A 299 0.74 -26.51 -3.19
CA ARG A 299 1.52 -27.57 -3.84
C ARG A 299 1.78 -27.23 -5.31
N CYS A 300 0.76 -26.85 -6.07
CA CYS A 300 0.91 -26.36 -7.45
C CYS A 300 1.85 -25.16 -7.52
N ARG A 301 1.76 -24.23 -6.55
CA ARG A 301 2.64 -23.06 -6.49
C ARG A 301 4.10 -23.40 -6.20
N ILE A 302 4.36 -24.41 -5.36
CA ILE A 302 5.70 -24.92 -5.08
C ILE A 302 6.31 -25.53 -6.35
N ILE A 303 5.53 -26.35 -7.07
CA ILE A 303 5.97 -26.98 -8.33
C ILE A 303 6.27 -25.92 -9.40
N SER A 304 5.40 -24.92 -9.57
CA SER A 304 5.57 -23.88 -10.59
C SER A 304 6.67 -22.86 -10.28
N ALA A 305 7.17 -22.80 -9.05
CA ALA A 305 8.21 -21.85 -8.65
C ALA A 305 9.62 -22.19 -9.20
N ASN A 306 9.76 -23.29 -9.93
CA ASN A 306 10.97 -23.75 -10.63
C ASN A 306 12.26 -23.52 -9.80
N CYS A 307 12.31 -24.10 -8.61
CA CYS A 307 13.45 -23.94 -7.71
C CYS A 307 14.64 -24.78 -8.17
N LYS A 308 15.86 -24.23 -8.08
CA LYS A 308 17.09 -25.01 -8.27
C LYS A 308 17.10 -26.22 -7.31
N PRO A 309 17.50 -27.42 -7.76
CA PRO A 309 17.64 -28.59 -6.90
C PRO A 309 18.53 -28.27 -5.69
N SER A 310 18.07 -28.62 -4.51
CA SER A 310 18.78 -28.43 -3.24
C SER A 310 18.22 -29.37 -2.18
N LEU A 311 18.99 -29.64 -1.11
CA LEU A 311 18.52 -30.44 0.01
C LEU A 311 17.23 -29.86 0.62
N GLN A 312 17.10 -28.53 0.70
CA GLN A 312 15.88 -27.86 1.19
C GLN A 312 14.66 -28.17 0.32
N LEU A 313 14.84 -28.17 -1.02
CA LEU A 313 13.75 -28.49 -1.95
C LEU A 313 13.37 -29.96 -1.87
N PHE A 314 14.34 -30.86 -1.77
CA PHE A 314 14.10 -32.30 -1.59
C PHE A 314 13.33 -32.58 -0.29
N VAL A 315 13.75 -32.00 0.84
CA VAL A 315 13.04 -32.11 2.12
C VAL A 315 11.63 -31.55 2.02
N LEU A 316 11.45 -30.39 1.38
CA LEU A 316 10.13 -29.79 1.15
C LEU A 316 9.24 -30.74 0.35
N TYR A 317 9.72 -31.27 -0.78
CA TYR A 317 8.97 -32.19 -1.63
C TYR A 317 8.58 -33.47 -0.88
N ARG A 318 9.48 -34.00 -0.05
CA ARG A 318 9.20 -35.17 0.79
C ARG A 318 8.10 -34.90 1.82
N ILE A 319 8.18 -33.78 2.55
CA ILE A 319 7.15 -33.38 3.53
C ILE A 319 5.79 -33.21 2.84
N TRP A 320 5.79 -32.64 1.64
CA TRP A 320 4.60 -32.31 0.87
C TRP A 320 4.15 -33.42 -0.08
N LYS A 321 4.81 -34.58 -0.06
CA LYS A 321 4.56 -35.73 -0.96
C LYS A 321 4.52 -35.35 -2.45
N ILE A 322 5.35 -34.39 -2.87
CA ILE A 322 5.48 -33.96 -4.25
C ILE A 322 6.44 -34.94 -4.96
N PRO A 323 6.07 -35.52 -6.12
CA PRO A 323 6.97 -36.38 -6.88
C PRO A 323 8.26 -35.64 -7.21
N TRP A 324 9.39 -36.26 -6.90
CA TRP A 324 10.69 -35.79 -7.32
C TRP A 324 11.03 -36.45 -8.66
N ALA A 325 10.87 -35.72 -9.76
CA ALA A 325 11.45 -36.15 -11.02
C ALA A 325 12.98 -36.09 -10.86
N ARG A 326 13.64 -37.25 -10.85
CA ARG A 326 15.11 -37.26 -10.95
C ARG A 326 15.46 -36.66 -12.31
N PRO A 327 16.35 -35.65 -12.37
CA PRO A 327 16.83 -35.12 -13.64
C PRO A 327 17.55 -36.20 -14.44
#